data_AF-A0A3B8SL71-F1
#
_entry.id   AF-A0A3B8SL71-F1
#
_cell.length_a   1.000
_cell.length_b   1.000
_cell.length_c   1.000
_cell.angle_alpha   90.00
_cell.angle_beta   90.00
_cell.angle_gamma   90.00
#
_symmetry.space_group_name_H-M   'P 1'
#
loop_
_entity.id
_entity.type
_entity.pdbx_description
1 polymer ?
#
loop_
_entity_poly.entity_id
_entity_poly.type
_entity_poly.pdbx_seq_one_letter_code
_entity_poly.pdbx_strand_id
1 'polypeptide(L)'
;MSNINSDKALNILYKDDLELYQTILDNYESLTSEDIDTAYTLAKIAILQADRWNEISFELTKKYREIGYTKSDLQNWAYHRYRVLMTIHDFCRVVYRQCSEDLRNRGADYYE
;
A
#
# COMPACT_ATOMS: atom_id res chain seq x y z
N MET A 1 -2.35 -25.68 5.76
CA MET A 1 -2.02 -25.93 4.34
C MET A 1 -3.14 -25.33 3.51
N SER A 2 -2.88 -24.27 2.75
CA SER A 2 -3.88 -23.71 1.83
C SER A 2 -4.12 -24.70 0.69
N ASN A 3 -5.37 -24.77 0.23
CA ASN A 3 -5.73 -25.54 -0.94
C ASN A 3 -5.36 -24.70 -2.17
N ILE A 4 -4.59 -25.27 -3.11
CA ILE A 4 -4.13 -24.58 -4.35
C ILE A 4 -5.30 -23.93 -5.11
N ASN A 5 -6.49 -24.52 -5.05
CA ASN A 5 -7.70 -23.97 -5.67
C ASN A 5 -8.21 -22.71 -4.96
N SER A 6 -8.06 -22.65 -3.64
CA SER A 6 -8.48 -21.52 -2.81
C SER A 6 -7.57 -20.30 -2.98
N ASP A 7 -6.25 -20.51 -3.10
CA ASP A 7 -5.30 -19.43 -3.40
C ASP A 7 -5.58 -18.83 -4.79
N LYS A 8 -5.86 -19.69 -5.78
CA LYS A 8 -6.23 -19.26 -7.13
C LYS A 8 -7.53 -18.45 -7.15
N ALA A 9 -8.52 -18.83 -6.34
CA ALA A 9 -9.79 -18.11 -6.24
C ALA A 9 -9.61 -16.70 -5.66
N LEU A 10 -8.79 -16.54 -4.61
CA LEU A 10 -8.45 -15.23 -4.04
C LEU A 10 -7.75 -14.33 -5.06
N ASN A 11 -6.78 -14.88 -5.79
CA ASN A 11 -6.04 -14.14 -6.80
C ASN A 11 -6.92 -13.67 -7.97
N ILE A 12 -7.95 -14.45 -8.34
CA ILE A 12 -8.92 -14.03 -9.35
C ILE A 12 -9.85 -12.95 -8.80
N LEU A 13 -10.34 -13.13 -7.57
CA LEU A 13 -11.34 -12.24 -6.97
C LEU A 13 -10.79 -10.83 -6.70
N TYR A 14 -9.52 -10.75 -6.30
CA TYR A 14 -8.85 -9.50 -5.92
C TYR A 14 -7.68 -9.18 -6.86
N LYS A 15 -7.79 -9.60 -8.13
CA LYS A 15 -6.72 -9.45 -9.13
C LYS A 15 -6.25 -8.00 -9.23
N ASP A 16 -7.17 -7.07 -9.45
CA ASP A 16 -6.85 -5.66 -9.67
C ASP A 16 -6.25 -5.03 -8.39
N ASP A 17 -6.77 -5.41 -7.21
CA ASP A 17 -6.24 -4.95 -5.92
C ASP A 17 -4.80 -5.46 -5.67
N LEU A 18 -4.48 -6.67 -6.13
CA LEU A 18 -3.14 -7.27 -6.05
C LEU A 18 -2.18 -6.63 -7.06
N GLU A 19 -2.64 -6.35 -8.28
CA GLU A 19 -1.83 -5.66 -9.30
C GLU A 19 -1.49 -4.24 -8.86
N LEU A 20 -2.46 -3.51 -8.31
CA LEU A 20 -2.23 -2.18 -7.76
C LEU A 20 -1.30 -2.23 -6.54
N TYR A 21 -1.48 -3.22 -5.65
CA TYR A 21 -0.57 -3.43 -4.53
C TYR A 21 0.88 -3.63 -5.01
N GLN A 22 1.09 -4.50 -6.02
CA GLN A 22 2.43 -4.72 -6.58
C GLN A 22 2.99 -3.46 -7.23
N THR A 23 2.17 -2.72 -7.99
CA THR A 23 2.59 -1.45 -8.61
C THR A 23 3.06 -0.43 -7.56
N ILE A 24 2.38 -0.35 -6.41
CA ILE A 24 2.79 0.52 -5.30
C ILE A 24 4.15 0.07 -4.73
N LEU A 25 4.38 -1.24 -4.58
CA LEU A 25 5.66 -1.77 -4.11
C LEU A 25 6.80 -1.44 -5.07
N ASP A 26 6.60 -1.65 -6.36
CA ASP A 26 7.61 -1.38 -7.39
C ASP A 26 7.96 0.11 -7.43
N ASN A 27 6.95 0.99 -7.37
CA ASN A 27 7.16 2.44 -7.31
C ASN A 27 7.88 2.84 -6.01
N TYR A 28 7.53 2.23 -4.88
CA TYR A 28 8.20 2.47 -3.60
C TYR A 28 9.67 2.05 -3.62
N GLU A 29 9.98 0.89 -4.21
CA GLU A 29 11.36 0.42 -4.36
C GLU A 29 12.19 1.36 -5.23
N SER A 30 11.58 1.96 -6.25
CA SER A 30 12.23 2.95 -7.12
C SER A 30 12.33 4.36 -6.53
N LEU A 31 11.68 4.63 -5.40
CA LEU A 31 11.61 5.98 -4.82
C LEU A 31 12.98 6.43 -4.30
N THR A 32 13.38 7.64 -4.69
CA THR A 32 14.61 8.29 -4.21
C THR A 32 14.28 9.43 -3.27
N SER A 33 15.26 9.87 -2.48
CA SER A 33 15.11 10.98 -1.52
C SER A 33 14.93 12.36 -2.15
N GLU A 34 15.01 12.48 -3.47
CA GLU A 34 14.90 13.75 -4.21
C GLU A 34 13.60 13.83 -5.02
N ASP A 35 12.84 12.73 -5.11
CA ASP A 35 11.64 12.63 -5.92
C ASP A 35 10.37 12.99 -5.13
N ILE A 36 10.18 14.31 -4.96
CA ILE A 36 9.06 14.87 -4.19
C ILE A 36 7.68 14.54 -4.79
N ASP A 37 7.55 14.54 -6.12
CA ASP A 37 6.28 14.37 -6.81
C ASP A 37 5.81 12.92 -6.74
N THR A 38 6.75 11.98 -6.95
CA THR A 38 6.46 10.55 -6.77
C THR A 38 6.17 10.25 -5.31
N ALA A 39 6.92 10.82 -4.35
CA ALA A 39 6.66 10.62 -2.92
C ALA A 39 5.24 11.07 -2.54
N TYR A 40 4.80 12.26 -2.98
CA TYR A 40 3.45 12.74 -2.69
C TYR A 40 2.36 11.85 -3.30
N THR A 41 2.53 11.48 -4.57
CA THR A 41 1.58 10.65 -5.30
C THR A 41 1.47 9.26 -4.67
N LEU A 42 2.61 8.66 -4.35
CA LEU A 42 2.69 7.34 -3.74
C LEU A 42 2.08 7.34 -2.34
N ALA A 43 2.29 8.39 -1.53
CA ALA A 43 1.65 8.53 -0.23
C ALA A 43 0.11 8.51 -0.33
N LYS A 44 -0.46 9.19 -1.33
CA LYS A 44 -1.91 9.24 -1.54
C LYS A 44 -2.47 7.90 -2.01
N ILE A 45 -1.81 7.26 -2.98
CA ILE A 45 -2.28 5.99 -3.51
C ILE A 45 -2.16 4.90 -2.45
N ALA A 46 -1.07 4.88 -1.67
CA ALA A 46 -0.86 3.91 -0.61
C ALA A 46 -1.95 3.97 0.48
N ILE A 47 -2.35 5.18 0.94
CA ILE A 47 -3.41 5.28 1.96
C ILE A 47 -4.79 4.85 1.44
N LEU A 48 -5.12 5.18 0.17
CA LEU A 48 -6.36 4.76 -0.44
C LEU A 48 -6.40 3.23 -0.62
N GLN A 49 -5.29 2.64 -1.08
CA GLN A 49 -5.21 1.19 -1.21
C GLN A 49 -5.19 0.49 0.16
N ALA A 50 -4.62 1.12 1.19
CA ALA A 50 -4.68 0.58 2.55
C ALA A 50 -6.14 0.48 3.03
N ASP A 51 -6.93 1.55 2.85
CA ASP A 51 -8.35 1.54 3.20
C ASP A 51 -9.11 0.44 2.43
N ARG A 52 -8.81 0.28 1.13
CA ARG A 52 -9.36 -0.81 0.32
C ARG A 52 -9.02 -2.20 0.88
N TRP A 53 -7.79 -2.44 1.32
CA TRP A 53 -7.41 -3.71 1.95
C TRP A 53 -8.11 -3.95 3.30
N ASN A 54 -8.43 -2.87 4.02
CA ASN A 54 -9.25 -2.97 5.23
C ASN A 54 -10.69 -3.40 4.89
N GLU A 55 -11.31 -2.84 3.84
CA GLU A 55 -12.61 -3.28 3.33
C GLU A 55 -12.60 -4.75 2.91
N ILE A 56 -11.59 -5.15 2.14
CA ILE A 56 -11.39 -6.54 1.69
C ILE A 56 -11.32 -7.50 2.90
N SER A 57 -10.64 -7.10 3.98
CA SER A 57 -10.61 -7.88 5.23
C SER A 57 -12.02 -8.12 5.77
N PHE A 58 -12.88 -7.10 5.80
CA PHE A 58 -14.28 -7.25 6.21
C PHE A 58 -15.09 -8.13 5.26
N GLU A 59 -14.92 -7.99 3.94
CA GLU A 59 -15.61 -8.82 2.95
C GLU A 59 -15.25 -10.31 3.10
N LEU A 60 -13.95 -10.60 3.20
CA LEU A 60 -13.43 -11.96 3.35
C LEU A 60 -13.94 -12.65 4.61
N THR A 61 -14.09 -11.91 5.72
CA THR A 61 -14.66 -12.47 6.96
C THR A 61 -16.10 -12.96 6.83
N LYS A 62 -16.83 -12.49 5.81
CA LYS A 62 -18.20 -12.94 5.52
C LYS A 62 -18.21 -14.20 4.64
N LYS A 63 -17.20 -14.35 3.77
CA LYS A 63 -17.14 -15.40 2.75
C LYS A 63 -16.14 -16.53 3.05
N TYR A 64 -15.44 -16.49 4.18
CA TYR A 64 -14.31 -17.40 4.49
C TYR A 64 -14.61 -18.89 4.31
N ARG A 65 -15.83 -19.34 4.64
CA ARG A 65 -16.25 -20.75 4.51
C ARG A 65 -16.33 -21.22 3.06
N GLU A 66 -16.72 -20.33 2.14
CA GLU A 66 -16.84 -20.64 0.72
C GLU A 66 -15.47 -20.76 0.05
N ILE A 67 -14.49 -20.02 0.57
CA ILE A 67 -13.13 -19.95 0.02
C ILE A 67 -12.23 -21.06 0.62
N GLY A 68 -12.65 -21.71 1.70
CA GLY A 68 -11.91 -22.81 2.32
C GLY A 68 -10.73 -22.37 3.20
N TYR A 69 -10.78 -21.13 3.71
CA TYR A 69 -9.83 -20.62 4.71
C TYR A 69 -10.49 -20.44 6.07
N THR A 70 -9.68 -20.34 7.11
CA THR A 70 -10.19 -19.82 8.38
C THR A 70 -10.40 -18.31 8.30
N LYS A 71 -11.31 -17.79 9.13
CA LYS A 71 -11.53 -16.34 9.22
C LYS A 71 -10.25 -15.58 9.58
N SER A 72 -9.44 -16.13 10.49
CA SER A 72 -8.17 -15.53 10.93
C SER A 72 -7.14 -15.48 9.81
N ASP A 73 -7.03 -16.52 8.98
CA ASP A 73 -6.05 -16.54 7.89
C ASP A 73 -6.31 -15.43 6.87
N LEU A 74 -7.59 -15.25 6.50
CA LEU A 74 -7.98 -14.20 5.55
C LEU A 74 -7.84 -12.80 6.14
N GLN A 75 -8.18 -12.62 7.42
CA GLN A 75 -7.96 -11.35 8.11
C GLN A 75 -6.47 -11.01 8.14
N ASN A 76 -5.60 -11.97 8.48
CA ASN A 76 -4.16 -11.77 8.49
C ASN A 76 -3.61 -11.47 7.08
N TRP A 77 -4.12 -12.16 6.06
CA TRP A 77 -3.72 -11.97 4.66
C TRP A 77 -4.01 -10.54 4.16
N ALA A 78 -5.21 -10.03 4.42
CA ALA A 78 -5.56 -8.66 4.05
C ALA A 78 -4.87 -7.62 4.95
N TYR A 79 -4.83 -7.88 6.27
CA TYR A 79 -4.24 -6.98 7.25
C TYR A 79 -2.73 -6.75 7.03
N HIS A 80 -1.99 -7.79 6.63
CA HIS A 80 -0.57 -7.64 6.33
C HIS A 80 -0.32 -6.61 5.22
N ARG A 81 -1.13 -6.64 4.15
CA ARG A 81 -1.02 -5.69 3.03
C ARG A 81 -1.41 -4.28 3.45
N TYR A 82 -2.50 -4.14 4.22
CA TYR A 82 -2.85 -2.88 4.85
C TYR A 82 -1.67 -2.28 5.63
N ARG A 83 -0.99 -3.09 6.46
CA ARG A 83 0.15 -2.63 7.27
C ARG A 83 1.33 -2.17 6.43
N VAL A 84 1.67 -2.92 5.38
CA VAL A 84 2.74 -2.52 4.45
C VAL A 84 2.42 -1.19 3.78
N LEU A 85 1.18 -1.02 3.30
CA LEU A 85 0.75 0.23 2.66
C LEU A 85 0.75 1.43 3.61
N MET A 86 0.35 1.24 4.86
CA MET A 86 0.46 2.28 5.89
C MET A 86 1.91 2.68 6.13
N THR A 87 2.83 1.71 6.20
CA THR A 87 4.27 1.99 6.34
C THR A 87 4.82 2.77 5.14
N ILE A 88 4.42 2.40 3.91
CA ILE A 88 4.79 3.12 2.69
C ILE A 88 4.24 4.55 2.72
N HIS A 89 2.98 4.73 3.08
CA HIS A 89 2.35 6.04 3.23
C HIS A 89 3.14 6.94 4.19
N ASP A 90 3.46 6.43 5.37
CA ASP A 90 4.19 7.19 6.39
C ASP A 90 5.59 7.56 5.92
N PHE A 91 6.32 6.62 5.30
CA PHE A 91 7.64 6.89 4.72
C PHE A 91 7.58 7.98 3.64
N CYS A 92 6.66 7.85 2.69
CA CYS A 92 6.54 8.79 1.58
C CYS A 92 6.18 10.20 2.06
N ARG A 93 5.39 10.33 3.13
CA ARG A 93 5.12 11.63 3.77
C ARG A 93 6.37 12.28 4.37
N VAL A 94 7.27 11.48 4.94
CA VAL A 94 8.54 11.96 5.48
C VAL A 94 9.43 12.47 4.33
N VAL A 95 9.57 11.68 3.25
CA VAL A 95 10.34 12.09 2.06
C VAL A 95 9.78 13.39 1.49
N TYR A 96 8.47 13.44 1.22
CA TYR A 96 7.83 14.64 0.68
C TYR A 96 8.11 15.88 1.54
N ARG A 97 8.00 15.74 2.87
CA ARG A 97 8.26 16.83 3.81
C ARG A 97 9.72 17.29 3.75
N GLN A 98 10.67 16.36 3.75
CA GLN A 98 12.09 16.69 3.67
C GLN A 98 12.41 17.42 2.36
N CYS A 99 11.95 16.92 1.21
CA CYS A 99 12.16 17.57 -0.07
C CYS A 99 11.55 18.98 -0.09
N SER A 100 10.35 19.15 0.48
CA SER A 100 9.68 20.46 0.56
C SER A 100 10.48 21.46 1.39
N GLU A 101 11.03 21.00 2.53
CA GLU A 101 11.86 21.82 3.42
C GLU A 101 13.18 22.21 2.72
N ASP A 102 13.84 21.26 2.05
CA ASP A 102 15.07 21.49 1.30
C ASP A 102 14.87 22.50 0.15
N LEU A 103 13.77 22.38 -0.61
CA LEU A 103 13.42 23.32 -1.68
C LEU A 103 13.19 24.73 -1.15
N ARG A 104 12.51 24.86 0.00
CA ARG A 104 12.25 26.15 0.62
C ARG A 104 13.55 26.81 1.10
N ASN A 105 14.43 26.05 1.73
CA ASN A 105 15.70 26.57 2.24
C ASN A 105 16.61 27.01 1.08
N ARG A 106 16.74 26.19 0.03
CA ARG A 106 17.47 26.58 -1.18
C ARG A 106 16.90 27.84 -1.84
N GLY A 107 15.59 28.05 -1.78
CA GLY A 107 14.96 29.27 -2.31
C GLY A 107 15.17 30.52 -1.45
N ALA A 108 15.43 30.35 -0.15
CA ALA A 108 15.71 31.45 0.78
C ALA A 108 17.16 31.94 0.68
N ASP A 109 18.10 31.03 0.39
CA ASP A 109 19.54 31.33 0.28
C ASP A 109 19.90 32.26 -0.91
N TYR A 110 19.00 32.49 -1.87
CA TYR A 110 19.21 33.41 -3.00
C TYR A 110 18.88 34.89 -2.69
N TYR A 111 18.40 35.19 -1.48
CA TYR A 111 18.00 36.54 -1.06
C TYR A 111 18.79 37.09 0.14
N GLU A 112 19.87 36.42 0.56
CA GLU A 112 20.87 36.92 1.51
C GLU A 112 22.19 37.28 0.81
#